data_AF-A9VAC3-F1
#
_entry.id   AF-A9VAC3-F1
#
_cell.length_a   1.000
_cell.length_b   1.000
_cell.length_c   1.000
_cell.angle_alpha   90.00
_cell.angle_beta   90.00
_cell.angle_gamma   90.00
#
_symmetry.space_group_name_H-M   'P 1'
#
loop_
_entity.id
_entity.type
_entity.pdbx_description
1 polymer ?
#
loop_
_entity_poly.entity_id
_entity_poly.type
_entity_poly.pdbx_seq_one_letter_code
_entity_poly.pdbx_strand_id
1 'polypeptide(L)'
;MASTARRTTGNRRNYRVVNHRPDVDEMLFGEPSNKSAQQTQRQKQQTSQLSGFFSGEGTTQLGAGGRMSTRGAAAPEPPATQTIISKDQIRTLRVPRSESTVGPLVISHQEFMRLRRSATVRSQSAIQRERDEKTRQRHAAAAAANERRRQMEALDAQRDAMAPLSELDLEAKARNEHLLTHARLQLEEQEDEIKALNEMIRQAKIYSIRDAQLSEREVIEQEQREEERRLDEMMEIERVRKLQDAEQAEAALRNARQRGAQEIRTQIEIREQQRMIEEELREQETQAMLQRMKDNEAEEERKAMLRRQAAERMMDEVASANQEALRIKEQQQRALQEEDEKLAQFLRQKQEREDALEQQKEEVKRRKDREFAALLAQQEQAMDKMAERQALAAKRQQEAVERQRRQREQQEAEQKQRQLVEIQAARDAQIRAKEEYLAMQLQQDQQDFERILQAQQELAEVESRTRNAHQQKSRHHAVEIRKQIEEKETEKRREVEAFFAEGRQLDQEAAERRRRLDEIKQRKLAELQALGIDPKYITPVQRLAKGAGKTSIAAHP
;
A
#
# COMPACT_ATOMS: atom_id res chain seq x y z
N MET A 1 -66.47 -40.56 -57.52
CA MET A 1 -66.89 -39.85 -56.29
C MET A 1 -65.60 -39.54 -55.52
N ALA A 2 -65.27 -38.27 -55.29
CA ALA A 2 -65.64 -37.46 -54.12
C ALA A 2 -64.83 -37.86 -52.86
N SER A 3 -64.19 -36.96 -52.08
CA SER A 3 -64.19 -35.47 -52.13
C SER A 3 -62.99 -34.82 -51.38
N THR A 4 -62.87 -33.49 -51.56
CA THR A 4 -62.08 -32.44 -50.85
C THR A 4 -61.81 -32.60 -49.34
N ALA A 5 -60.88 -31.89 -48.68
CA ALA A 5 -60.18 -30.61 -48.97
C ALA A 5 -58.71 -30.64 -48.43
N ARG A 6 -57.69 -29.83 -48.81
CA ARG A 6 -57.50 -28.38 -49.13
C ARG A 6 -57.52 -27.38 -47.96
N ARG A 7 -56.33 -26.82 -47.63
CA ARG A 7 -55.96 -25.39 -47.38
C ARG A 7 -54.41 -25.32 -47.24
N THR A 8 -53.60 -24.70 -48.13
CA THR A 8 -53.33 -23.25 -48.39
C THR A 8 -52.62 -22.53 -47.22
N THR A 9 -51.57 -21.70 -47.37
CA THR A 9 -50.83 -21.17 -48.55
C THR A 9 -49.51 -20.50 -48.08
N GLY A 10 -48.49 -20.35 -48.94
CA GLY A 10 -47.26 -19.64 -48.54
C GLY A 10 -46.13 -19.48 -49.57
N ASN A 11 -46.42 -19.18 -50.85
CA ASN A 11 -45.40 -19.08 -51.91
C ASN A 11 -45.24 -17.65 -52.45
N ARG A 12 -44.04 -17.04 -52.29
CA ARG A 12 -43.55 -15.93 -53.12
C ARG A 12 -42.03 -15.97 -53.29
N ARG A 13 -41.56 -16.36 -54.49
CA ARG A 13 -40.32 -15.84 -55.09
C ARG A 13 -40.64 -14.53 -55.82
N ASN A 14 -39.68 -13.61 -55.96
CA ASN A 14 -39.64 -12.68 -57.10
C ASN A 14 -38.25 -12.04 -57.32
N TYR A 15 -38.05 -11.66 -58.59
CA TYR A 15 -36.94 -10.98 -59.29
C TYR A 15 -36.60 -9.56 -58.75
N ARG A 16 -35.55 -8.81 -59.14
CA ARG A 16 -34.21 -8.98 -59.78
C ARG A 16 -33.63 -7.55 -60.00
N VAL A 17 -32.31 -7.37 -60.18
CA VAL A 17 -31.58 -6.10 -60.52
C VAL A 17 -31.65 -5.07 -59.34
N VAL A 18 -30.77 -4.07 -59.11
CA VAL A 18 -29.71 -3.40 -59.90
C VAL A 18 -28.46 -3.09 -59.04
N ASN A 19 -27.26 -3.08 -59.63
CA ASN A 19 -26.04 -2.53 -59.01
C ASN A 19 -26.02 -0.99 -59.13
N HIS A 20 -25.80 -0.28 -58.03
CA HIS A 20 -25.22 1.08 -58.02
C HIS A 20 -24.31 1.24 -56.78
N ARG A 21 -23.18 1.94 -56.94
CA ARG A 21 -22.36 2.42 -55.81
C ARG A 21 -23.01 3.68 -55.22
N PRO A 22 -22.70 3.96 -53.95
CA PRO A 22 -22.24 5.29 -53.58
C PRO A 22 -20.82 5.23 -52.99
N ASP A 23 -19.98 6.18 -53.37
CA ASP A 23 -18.87 6.60 -52.50
C ASP A 23 -19.48 7.39 -51.32
N VAL A 24 -18.86 7.30 -50.13
CA VAL A 24 -19.32 8.01 -48.92
C VAL A 24 -18.18 8.89 -48.42
N ASP A 25 -18.50 10.16 -48.14
CA ASP A 25 -17.54 11.24 -47.89
C ASP A 25 -17.53 11.59 -46.39
N GLU A 26 -16.43 11.29 -45.68
CA GLU A 26 -16.33 11.40 -44.21
C GLU A 26 -16.00 12.82 -43.72
N MET A 27 -16.84 13.81 -44.06
CA MET A 27 -16.74 15.18 -43.53
C MET A 27 -18.11 15.77 -43.11
N LEU A 28 -18.99 14.96 -42.50
CA LEU A 28 -20.38 15.35 -42.17
C LEU A 28 -20.77 15.28 -40.69
N PHE A 29 -19.83 15.46 -39.75
CA PHE A 29 -20.13 15.76 -38.34
C PHE A 29 -19.15 16.80 -37.79
N GLY A 30 -19.65 17.80 -37.06
CA GLY A 30 -18.81 18.85 -36.48
C GLY A 30 -19.50 19.67 -35.38
N GLU A 31 -18.69 20.53 -34.75
CA GLU A 31 -19.07 21.57 -33.77
C GLU A 31 -19.59 21.07 -32.39
N PRO A 32 -19.78 21.91 -31.34
CA PRO A 32 -19.57 23.37 -31.24
C PRO A 32 -18.87 23.95 -29.97
N SER A 33 -18.02 24.96 -30.19
CA SER A 33 -18.04 26.31 -29.54
C SER A 33 -17.46 26.63 -28.13
N ASN A 34 -17.15 27.94 -27.98
CA ASN A 34 -16.97 28.80 -26.78
C ASN A 34 -15.59 28.77 -26.04
N LYS A 35 -14.78 29.86 -26.04
CA LYS A 35 -14.86 31.17 -25.31
C LYS A 35 -14.53 31.03 -23.80
N SER A 36 -13.72 31.87 -23.14
CA SER A 36 -12.87 33.05 -23.48
C SER A 36 -11.87 33.28 -22.28
N ALA A 37 -11.13 34.37 -21.99
CA ALA A 37 -11.03 35.78 -22.42
C ALA A 37 -9.66 36.41 -22.01
N GLN A 38 -9.52 37.75 -22.12
CA GLN A 38 -8.44 38.65 -21.61
C GLN A 38 -7.02 38.46 -22.22
N GLN A 39 -6.46 39.38 -23.01
CA GLN A 39 -6.06 40.80 -22.78
C GLN A 39 -4.71 41.01 -22.06
N THR A 40 -3.76 41.61 -22.78
CA THR A 40 -3.10 42.88 -22.41
C THR A 40 -2.51 43.53 -23.68
N GLN A 41 -2.46 44.86 -23.72
CA GLN A 41 -1.97 45.65 -24.87
C GLN A 41 -0.47 45.94 -24.77
N ARG A 42 0.21 46.17 -25.90
CA ARG A 42 0.79 47.50 -26.18
C ARG A 42 1.24 47.69 -27.64
N GLN A 43 1.16 48.94 -28.08
CA GLN A 43 1.67 49.44 -29.35
C GLN A 43 3.11 49.93 -29.19
N LYS A 44 3.89 49.93 -30.27
CA LYS A 44 4.48 51.16 -30.84
C LYS A 44 5.17 50.91 -32.19
N GLN A 45 5.18 51.93 -33.03
CA GLN A 45 6.02 52.03 -34.23
C GLN A 45 7.04 53.16 -34.04
N GLN A 46 8.21 52.99 -34.67
CA GLN A 46 9.13 54.03 -35.20
C GLN A 46 9.57 55.22 -34.32
N THR A 47 10.90 55.42 -34.23
CA THR A 47 11.57 56.72 -34.44
C THR A 47 13.04 56.52 -34.88
N SER A 48 13.53 57.37 -35.80
CA SER A 48 14.91 57.87 -36.04
C SER A 48 16.13 57.06 -35.49
N GLN A 49 17.10 56.57 -36.28
CA GLN A 49 18.02 57.17 -37.27
C GLN A 49 19.47 57.35 -36.74
N LEU A 50 20.43 56.91 -37.57
CA LEU A 50 21.85 57.30 -37.72
C LEU A 50 22.65 57.83 -36.51
N SER A 51 23.75 57.14 -36.18
CA SER A 51 25.12 57.51 -36.60
C SER A 51 26.18 56.56 -36.01
N GLY A 52 27.44 56.65 -36.48
CA GLY A 52 28.59 55.92 -35.91
C GLY A 52 29.19 54.84 -36.83
N PHE A 53 30.41 55.08 -37.34
CA PHE A 53 31.14 54.19 -38.25
C PHE A 53 32.65 54.33 -37.99
N PHE A 54 33.32 53.30 -37.45
CA PHE A 54 34.69 52.88 -37.79
C PHE A 54 35.15 51.60 -37.05
N SER A 55 36.25 50.98 -37.53
CA SER A 55 36.95 49.77 -37.02
C SER A 55 36.13 48.45 -37.04
N GLY A 56 36.70 47.27 -37.31
CA GLY A 56 38.11 46.84 -37.46
C GLY A 56 38.50 45.87 -36.33
N GLU A 57 39.15 44.72 -36.53
CA GLU A 57 39.80 44.15 -37.73
C GLU A 57 39.74 42.60 -37.73
N GLY A 58 40.05 41.97 -38.88
CA GLY A 58 40.51 40.57 -38.97
C GLY A 58 39.44 39.45 -38.83
N THR A 59 39.62 38.26 -39.41
CA THR A 59 40.58 37.82 -40.45
C THR A 59 39.93 36.69 -41.26
N THR A 60 39.93 36.80 -42.59
CA THR A 60 39.54 35.71 -43.50
C THR A 60 40.66 35.40 -44.47
N GLN A 61 40.88 34.11 -44.74
CA GLN A 61 41.99 33.63 -45.57
C GLN A 61 41.52 32.44 -46.41
N LEU A 62 42.05 32.36 -47.64
CA LEU A 62 41.83 31.30 -48.65
C LEU A 62 40.40 31.24 -49.26
N GLY A 63 40.23 31.03 -50.57
CA GLY A 63 41.24 31.05 -51.63
C GLY A 63 40.81 30.33 -52.92
N ALA A 64 40.82 31.06 -54.06
CA ALA A 64 40.62 30.57 -55.44
C ALA A 64 39.25 29.93 -55.77
N GLY A 65 38.78 29.97 -57.03
CA GLY A 65 39.28 30.69 -58.19
C GLY A 65 38.51 30.32 -59.47
N GLY A 66 38.24 31.29 -60.36
CA GLY A 66 37.50 31.07 -61.61
C GLY A 66 37.71 32.18 -62.63
N ARG A 67 38.46 31.90 -63.71
CA ARG A 67 38.76 32.84 -64.80
C ARG A 67 37.60 32.96 -65.79
N MET A 68 37.36 34.17 -66.32
CA MET A 68 37.25 34.52 -67.76
C MET A 68 36.99 36.06 -67.82
N SER A 69 37.91 36.91 -68.26
CA SER A 69 38.48 37.05 -69.62
C SER A 69 37.50 37.62 -70.65
N THR A 70 37.44 38.95 -70.70
CA THR A 70 37.35 39.80 -71.90
C THR A 70 36.55 39.30 -73.11
N ARG A 71 35.41 39.95 -73.39
CA ARG A 71 35.17 40.56 -74.70
C ARG A 71 34.14 41.68 -74.63
N GLY A 72 34.45 42.81 -75.24
CA GLY A 72 33.51 43.92 -75.37
C GLY A 72 32.47 43.63 -76.45
N ALA A 73 31.20 43.72 -76.08
CA ALA A 73 30.10 44.08 -76.97
C ALA A 73 29.35 45.22 -76.26
N ALA A 74 29.09 46.32 -76.96
CA ALA A 74 28.44 47.47 -76.34
C ALA A 74 27.00 47.09 -75.94
N ALA A 75 26.74 47.01 -74.64
CA ALA A 75 25.38 46.92 -74.14
C ALA A 75 24.68 48.24 -74.52
N PRO A 76 23.51 48.20 -75.21
CA PRO A 76 22.81 49.43 -75.56
C PRO A 76 22.42 50.19 -74.30
N GLU A 77 22.56 51.51 -74.31
CA GLU A 77 22.25 52.36 -73.16
C GLU A 77 20.88 52.03 -72.56
N PRO A 78 20.72 52.14 -71.22
CA PRO A 78 19.45 51.87 -70.57
C PRO A 78 18.31 52.72 -71.17
N PRO A 79 17.10 52.17 -71.28
CA PRO A 79 15.93 52.92 -71.74
C PRO A 79 15.63 54.05 -70.76
N ALA A 80 15.13 55.18 -71.26
CA ALA A 80 14.65 56.25 -70.39
C ALA A 80 13.49 55.72 -69.52
N THR A 81 13.69 55.66 -68.20
CA THR A 81 12.66 55.31 -67.24
C THR A 81 12.09 56.57 -66.60
N GLN A 82 10.79 56.82 -66.76
CA GLN A 82 10.11 57.85 -65.99
C GLN A 82 9.58 57.23 -64.68
N THR A 83 9.93 57.85 -63.57
CA THR A 83 9.51 57.43 -62.23
C THR A 83 8.25 58.18 -61.85
N ILE A 84 7.10 57.52 -61.92
CA ILE A 84 5.82 58.10 -61.49
C ILE A 84 5.66 57.81 -59.99
N ILE A 85 5.52 58.88 -59.21
CA ILE A 85 5.27 58.82 -57.76
C ILE A 85 3.78 59.03 -57.55
N SER A 86 3.09 57.96 -57.13
CA SER A 86 1.72 58.03 -56.60
C SER A 86 1.76 57.87 -55.07
N LYS A 87 0.68 58.26 -54.39
CA LYS A 87 0.69 58.45 -52.93
C LYS A 87 1.13 57.21 -52.12
N ASP A 88 0.88 56.01 -52.64
CA ASP A 88 1.15 54.74 -51.96
C ASP A 88 2.27 53.88 -52.59
N GLN A 89 2.73 54.18 -53.83
CA GLN A 89 3.82 53.45 -54.50
C GLN A 89 4.58 54.32 -55.51
N ILE A 90 5.90 54.09 -55.58
CA ILE A 90 6.78 54.61 -56.64
C ILE A 90 6.89 53.55 -57.75
N ARG A 91 6.66 53.92 -59.01
CA ARG A 91 6.77 53.01 -60.17
C ARG A 91 7.68 53.57 -61.25
N THR A 92 8.73 52.82 -61.58
CA THR A 92 9.64 53.10 -62.70
C THR A 92 9.09 52.50 -63.99
N LEU A 93 8.46 53.33 -64.84
CA LEU A 93 7.97 52.88 -66.14
C LEU A 93 9.05 53.07 -67.21
N ARG A 94 9.35 51.99 -67.93
CA ARG A 94 10.24 51.98 -69.10
C ARG A 94 9.51 52.64 -70.27
N VAL A 95 9.93 53.84 -70.67
CA VAL A 95 9.38 54.50 -71.85
C VAL A 95 9.89 53.77 -73.10
N PRO A 96 9.03 53.38 -74.06
CA PRO A 96 9.49 52.87 -75.36
C PRO A 96 10.29 53.95 -76.10
N ARG A 97 11.43 53.57 -76.70
CA ARG A 97 12.12 54.48 -77.62
C ARG A 97 11.28 54.60 -78.89
N SER A 98 10.95 55.83 -79.29
CA SER A 98 10.31 56.11 -80.57
C SER A 98 11.28 55.75 -81.70
N GLU A 99 10.94 54.70 -82.45
CA GLU A 99 11.58 54.21 -83.66
C GLU A 99 13.11 54.03 -83.61
N SER A 100 13.54 52.78 -83.36
CA SER A 100 14.85 52.29 -83.82
C SER A 100 14.63 51.39 -85.04
N THR A 101 15.10 51.86 -86.19
CA THR A 101 15.00 51.26 -87.54
C THR A 101 15.12 49.74 -87.59
N VAL A 102 14.27 49.08 -88.39
CA VAL A 102 14.32 47.63 -88.64
C VAL A 102 15.54 47.26 -89.50
N GLY A 103 16.68 47.08 -88.84
CA GLY A 103 17.85 46.43 -89.43
C GLY A 103 17.70 44.89 -89.46
N PRO A 104 18.42 44.18 -90.35
CA PRO A 104 18.41 42.72 -90.39
C PRO A 104 19.00 42.11 -89.10
N LEU A 105 18.36 41.06 -88.58
CA LEU A 105 18.76 40.40 -87.34
C LEU A 105 20.06 39.59 -87.52
N VAL A 106 21.19 40.19 -87.16
CA VAL A 106 22.50 39.51 -87.19
C VAL A 106 22.63 38.55 -86.00
N ILE A 107 22.19 37.30 -86.20
CA ILE A 107 22.32 36.22 -85.20
C ILE A 107 23.78 35.74 -85.15
N SER A 108 24.36 35.64 -83.94
CA SER A 108 25.71 35.11 -83.77
C SER A 108 25.80 33.63 -84.17
N HIS A 109 26.95 33.17 -84.70
CA HIS A 109 27.08 31.77 -85.15
C HIS A 109 26.82 30.74 -84.03
N GLN A 110 27.15 31.08 -82.78
CA GLN A 110 26.85 30.23 -81.63
C GLN A 110 25.35 30.13 -81.35
N GLU A 111 24.60 31.24 -81.51
CA GLU A 111 23.15 31.24 -81.34
C GLU A 111 22.41 30.67 -82.54
N PHE A 112 22.93 30.85 -83.75
CA PHE A 112 22.46 30.13 -84.93
C PHE A 112 22.63 28.61 -84.74
N MET A 113 23.76 28.15 -84.19
CA MET A 113 23.94 26.74 -83.84
C MET A 113 23.08 26.29 -82.66
N ARG A 114 22.81 27.16 -81.66
CA ARG A 114 21.84 26.90 -80.58
C ARG A 114 20.44 26.69 -81.16
N LEU A 115 19.98 27.63 -81.98
CA LEU A 115 18.68 27.61 -82.67
C LEU A 115 18.56 26.41 -83.60
N ARG A 116 19.59 26.09 -84.39
CA ARG A 116 19.62 24.91 -85.27
C ARG A 116 19.50 23.60 -84.48
N ARG A 117 20.16 23.50 -83.31
CA ARG A 117 20.09 22.34 -82.39
C ARG A 117 18.78 22.25 -81.60
N SER A 118 18.05 23.36 -81.41
CA SER A 118 16.73 23.38 -80.75
C SER A 118 15.55 23.30 -81.73
N ALA A 119 15.74 23.72 -82.98
CA ALA A 119 14.77 23.57 -84.07
C ALA A 119 14.78 22.16 -84.68
N THR A 120 15.75 21.32 -84.33
CA THR A 120 15.69 19.89 -84.63
C THR A 120 14.59 19.26 -83.77
N VAL A 121 13.50 18.79 -84.38
CA VAL A 121 12.37 18.19 -83.68
C VAL A 121 12.80 16.88 -83.00
N ARG A 122 13.12 16.94 -81.70
CA ARG A 122 13.41 15.76 -80.88
C ARG A 122 12.12 14.98 -80.63
N SER A 123 12.20 13.64 -80.61
CA SER A 123 11.07 12.83 -80.17
C SER A 123 10.74 13.13 -78.70
N GLN A 124 9.45 13.04 -78.33
CA GLN A 124 9.03 13.24 -76.94
C GLN A 124 9.77 12.31 -75.97
N SER A 125 10.06 11.08 -76.40
CA SER A 125 10.83 10.08 -75.63
C SER A 125 12.27 10.50 -75.34
N ALA A 126 12.94 11.23 -76.25
CA ALA A 126 14.28 11.76 -76.00
C ALA A 126 14.25 12.93 -75.00
N ILE A 127 13.26 13.81 -75.13
CA ILE A 127 13.04 14.95 -74.21
C ILE A 127 12.71 14.44 -72.80
N GLN A 128 11.92 13.37 -72.68
CA GLN A 128 11.62 12.71 -71.40
C GLN A 128 12.89 12.14 -70.76
N ARG A 129 13.68 11.33 -71.49
CA ARG A 129 14.93 10.75 -70.97
C ARG A 129 15.93 11.79 -70.48
N GLU A 130 16.18 12.85 -71.24
CA GLU A 130 17.07 13.95 -70.84
C GLU A 130 16.55 14.69 -69.59
N ARG A 131 15.23 14.79 -69.43
CA ARG A 131 14.58 15.37 -68.25
C ARG A 131 14.68 14.45 -67.03
N ASP A 132 14.52 13.14 -67.23
CA ASP A 132 14.61 12.11 -66.19
C ASP A 132 16.04 11.89 -65.71
N GLU A 133 17.03 11.94 -66.60
CA GLU A 133 18.45 11.96 -66.24
C GLU A 133 18.80 13.20 -65.42
N LYS A 134 18.25 14.36 -65.80
CA LYS A 134 18.47 15.63 -65.08
C LYS A 134 17.74 15.70 -63.74
N THR A 135 16.58 15.06 -63.57
CA THR A 135 15.95 14.89 -62.25
C THR A 135 16.72 13.88 -61.41
N ARG A 136 17.11 12.72 -61.95
CA ARG A 136 17.95 11.72 -61.24
C ARG A 136 19.26 12.33 -60.73
N GLN A 137 19.98 13.09 -61.55
CA GLN A 137 21.20 13.81 -61.12
C GLN A 137 20.92 14.82 -60.00
N ARG A 138 19.79 15.55 -60.06
CA ARG A 138 19.36 16.47 -58.99
C ARG A 138 18.99 15.72 -57.70
N HIS A 139 18.29 14.59 -57.79
CA HIS A 139 17.94 13.77 -56.64
C HIS A 139 19.18 13.13 -56.00
N ALA A 140 20.15 12.65 -56.79
CA ALA A 140 21.42 12.13 -56.28
C ALA A 140 22.25 13.22 -55.59
N ALA A 141 22.35 14.42 -56.18
CA ALA A 141 23.03 15.56 -55.56
C ALA A 141 22.33 16.03 -54.28
N ALA A 142 21.00 16.00 -54.23
CA ALA A 142 20.22 16.30 -53.02
C ALA A 142 20.37 15.23 -51.94
N ALA A 143 20.42 13.94 -52.30
CA ALA A 143 20.68 12.85 -51.36
C ALA A 143 22.07 13.01 -50.72
N ALA A 144 23.12 13.18 -51.53
CA ALA A 144 24.49 13.40 -51.05
C ALA A 144 24.68 14.75 -50.30
N ALA A 145 23.73 15.69 -50.40
CA ALA A 145 23.69 16.88 -49.54
C ALA A 145 22.98 16.57 -48.21
N ASN A 146 21.85 15.86 -48.24
CA ASN A 146 21.09 15.45 -47.06
C ASN A 146 21.86 14.45 -46.18
N GLU A 147 22.69 13.57 -46.75
CA GLU A 147 23.56 12.65 -46.02
C GLU A 147 24.63 13.40 -45.22
N ARG A 148 25.34 14.34 -45.87
CA ARG A 148 26.30 15.22 -45.18
C ARG A 148 25.62 16.11 -44.13
N ARG A 149 24.41 16.61 -44.40
CA ARG A 149 23.61 17.34 -43.43
C ARG A 149 23.29 16.46 -42.21
N ARG A 150 22.81 15.23 -42.40
CA ARG A 150 22.55 14.27 -41.32
C ARG A 150 23.80 13.90 -40.53
N GLN A 151 24.96 13.80 -41.19
CA GLN A 151 26.24 13.57 -40.53
C GLN A 151 26.65 14.75 -39.64
N MET A 152 26.47 15.99 -40.11
CA MET A 152 26.66 17.19 -39.27
C MET A 152 25.66 17.23 -38.11
N GLU A 153 24.36 17.05 -38.37
CA GLU A 153 23.31 17.02 -37.34
C GLU A 153 23.57 15.94 -36.27
N ALA A 154 24.15 14.78 -36.65
CA ALA A 154 24.56 13.74 -35.71
C ALA A 154 25.83 14.10 -34.91
N LEU A 155 26.81 14.78 -35.51
CA LEU A 155 28.04 15.22 -34.83
C LEU A 155 27.79 16.40 -33.88
N ASP A 156 26.91 17.32 -34.26
CA ASP A 156 26.50 18.44 -33.42
C ASP A 156 25.62 17.93 -32.26
N ALA A 157 24.68 17.01 -32.49
CA ALA A 157 23.94 16.34 -31.41
C ALA A 157 24.85 15.53 -30.45
N GLN A 158 25.95 14.95 -30.95
CA GLN A 158 26.98 14.31 -30.10
C GLN A 158 27.78 15.34 -29.28
N ARG A 159 28.04 16.54 -29.83
CA ARG A 159 28.67 17.64 -29.07
C ARG A 159 27.75 18.16 -27.98
N ASP A 160 26.49 18.41 -28.29
CA ASP A 160 25.50 18.92 -27.33
C ASP A 160 25.27 17.90 -26.20
N ALA A 161 25.26 16.60 -26.51
CA ALA A 161 25.18 15.53 -25.51
C ALA A 161 26.46 15.33 -24.66
N MET A 162 27.61 15.83 -25.12
CA MET A 162 28.90 15.77 -24.43
C MET A 162 29.32 17.12 -23.82
N ALA A 163 28.50 18.16 -23.96
CA ALA A 163 28.74 19.47 -23.38
C ALA A 163 28.65 19.38 -21.83
N PRO A 164 29.62 19.93 -21.09
CA PRO A 164 29.51 20.03 -19.65
C PRO A 164 28.34 20.95 -19.28
N LEU A 165 27.50 20.51 -18.34
CA LEU A 165 26.36 21.30 -17.87
C LEU A 165 26.80 22.61 -17.22
N SER A 166 25.95 23.64 -17.33
CA SER A 166 26.11 24.88 -16.58
C SER A 166 26.00 24.61 -15.08
N GLU A 167 26.68 25.42 -14.25
CA GLU A 167 26.57 25.35 -12.78
C GLU A 167 25.11 25.47 -12.32
N LEU A 168 24.30 26.27 -13.03
CA LEU A 168 22.88 26.45 -12.76
C LEU A 168 22.04 25.22 -13.15
N ASP A 169 22.45 24.46 -14.18
CA ASP A 169 21.83 23.19 -14.56
C ASP A 169 22.24 22.06 -13.60
N LEU A 170 23.46 22.10 -13.07
CA LEU A 170 23.93 21.20 -12.02
C LEU A 170 23.20 21.46 -10.70
N GLU A 171 23.00 22.71 -10.32
CA GLU A 171 22.19 23.04 -9.13
C GLU A 171 20.72 22.65 -9.34
N ALA A 172 20.15 22.88 -10.52
CA ALA A 172 18.81 22.42 -10.87
C ALA A 172 18.69 20.88 -10.81
N LYS A 173 19.70 20.14 -11.28
CA LYS A 173 19.76 18.68 -11.14
C LYS A 173 19.84 18.25 -9.67
N ALA A 174 20.75 18.82 -8.87
CA ALA A 174 20.87 18.49 -7.45
C ALA A 174 19.55 18.77 -6.69
N ARG A 175 18.92 19.93 -6.93
CA ARG A 175 17.61 20.27 -6.36
C ARG A 175 16.52 19.26 -6.78
N ASN A 176 16.48 18.86 -8.05
CA ASN A 176 15.55 17.85 -8.55
C ASN A 176 15.83 16.45 -7.98
N GLU A 177 17.09 16.06 -7.81
CA GLU A 177 17.51 14.80 -7.21
C GLU A 177 17.17 14.74 -5.71
N HIS A 178 17.32 15.86 -4.98
CA HIS A 178 16.81 15.99 -3.61
C HIS A 178 15.27 15.89 -3.56
N LEU A 179 14.55 16.50 -4.50
CA LEU A 179 13.09 16.40 -4.59
C LEU A 179 12.64 14.96 -4.89
N LEU A 180 13.31 14.27 -5.81
CA LEU A 180 13.03 12.88 -6.18
C LEU A 180 13.40 11.88 -5.08
N THR A 181 14.51 12.09 -4.35
CA THR A 181 14.87 11.24 -3.20
C THR A 181 13.94 11.47 -2.02
N HIS A 182 13.54 12.72 -1.73
CA HIS A 182 12.52 13.01 -0.73
C HIS A 182 11.16 12.41 -1.09
N ALA A 183 10.72 12.49 -2.36
CA ALA A 183 9.49 11.85 -2.83
C ALA A 183 9.55 10.32 -2.74
N ARG A 184 10.70 9.70 -3.04
CA ARG A 184 10.91 8.24 -2.84
C ARG A 184 10.82 7.87 -1.36
N LEU A 185 11.50 8.58 -0.48
CA LEU A 185 11.40 8.38 0.97
C LEU A 185 9.95 8.52 1.45
N GLN A 186 9.20 9.54 0.98
CA GLN A 186 7.78 9.68 1.32
C GLN A 186 6.92 8.49 0.84
N LEU A 187 7.21 7.91 -0.32
CA LEU A 187 6.53 6.69 -0.80
C LEU A 187 6.92 5.45 0.03
N GLU A 188 8.20 5.33 0.41
CA GLU A 188 8.71 4.28 1.30
C GLU A 188 8.06 4.36 2.70
N GLU A 189 7.84 5.57 3.24
CA GLU A 189 7.10 5.80 4.49
C GLU A 189 5.59 5.48 4.38
N GLN A 190 5.03 5.40 3.18
CA GLN A 190 3.63 5.02 2.95
C GLN A 190 3.42 3.50 2.81
N GLU A 191 4.47 2.68 2.80
CA GLU A 191 4.31 1.22 2.83
C GLU A 191 3.82 0.74 4.21
N ASP A 192 2.77 -0.07 4.26
CA ASP A 192 2.10 -0.41 5.53
C ASP A 192 2.98 -1.24 6.48
N GLU A 193 3.89 -2.06 5.96
CA GLU A 193 4.94 -2.73 6.76
C GLU A 193 5.87 -1.71 7.45
N ILE A 194 6.17 -0.60 6.77
CA ILE A 194 7.04 0.46 7.28
C ILE A 194 6.27 1.35 8.27
N LYS A 195 4.98 1.61 8.05
CA LYS A 195 4.10 2.25 9.05
C LYS A 195 4.04 1.45 10.36
N ALA A 196 3.84 0.13 10.29
CA ALA A 196 3.85 -0.74 11.47
C ALA A 196 5.22 -0.75 12.17
N LEU A 197 6.32 -0.76 11.41
CA LEU A 197 7.67 -0.61 11.97
C LEU A 197 7.86 0.75 12.66
N ASN A 198 7.37 1.84 12.06
CA ASN A 198 7.43 3.20 12.60
C ASN A 198 6.67 3.34 13.92
N GLU A 199 5.55 2.64 14.08
CA GLU A 199 4.83 2.61 15.36
C GLU A 199 5.67 1.92 16.44
N MET A 200 6.23 0.74 16.16
CA MET A 200 7.11 0.03 17.09
C MET A 200 8.40 0.82 17.40
N ILE A 201 8.96 1.53 16.42
CA ILE A 201 10.07 2.50 16.58
C ILE A 201 9.69 3.62 17.56
N ARG A 202 8.47 4.17 17.44
CA ARG A 202 7.96 5.22 18.34
C ARG A 202 7.75 4.69 19.75
N GLN A 203 7.16 3.50 19.90
CA GLN A 203 6.99 2.84 21.20
C GLN A 203 8.35 2.57 21.88
N ALA A 204 9.33 2.05 21.14
CA ALA A 204 10.69 1.82 21.66
C ALA A 204 11.36 3.12 22.18
N LYS A 205 11.24 4.23 21.44
CA LYS A 205 11.73 5.56 21.87
C LYS A 205 11.01 6.08 23.12
N ILE A 206 9.69 5.87 23.23
CA ILE A 206 8.92 6.25 24.42
C ILE A 206 9.36 5.44 25.65
N TYR A 207 9.63 4.14 25.49
CA TYR A 207 10.10 3.31 26.60
C TYR A 207 11.53 3.63 27.04
N SER A 208 12.46 3.92 26.12
CA SER A 208 13.81 4.34 26.51
C SER A 208 13.82 5.69 27.25
N ILE A 209 12.96 6.64 26.86
CA ILE A 209 12.81 7.92 27.58
C ILE A 209 12.17 7.69 28.96
N ARG A 210 11.17 6.82 29.06
CA ARG A 210 10.53 6.47 30.34
C ARG A 210 11.51 5.82 31.32
N ASP A 211 12.29 4.84 30.87
CA ASP A 211 13.25 4.14 31.74
C ASP A 211 14.33 5.13 32.25
N ALA A 212 14.79 6.07 31.39
CA ALA A 212 15.68 7.15 31.81
C ALA A 212 15.03 8.05 32.88
N GLN A 213 13.81 8.54 32.65
CA GLN A 213 13.04 9.36 33.60
C GLN A 213 12.76 8.65 34.94
N LEU A 214 12.58 7.33 34.93
CA LEU A 214 12.42 6.54 36.14
C LEU A 214 13.74 6.50 36.93
N SER A 215 14.88 6.25 36.27
CA SER A 215 16.19 6.26 36.93
C SER A 215 16.59 7.66 37.45
N GLU A 216 16.28 8.72 36.71
CA GLU A 216 16.45 10.12 37.13
C GLU A 216 15.63 10.42 38.40
N ARG A 217 14.35 10.01 38.42
CA ARG A 217 13.49 10.17 39.59
C ARG A 217 13.96 9.35 40.79
N GLU A 218 14.47 8.14 40.58
CA GLU A 218 15.02 7.29 41.65
C GLU A 218 16.30 7.86 42.26
N VAL A 219 17.13 8.56 41.48
CA VAL A 219 18.29 9.33 41.99
C VAL A 219 17.81 10.56 42.77
N ILE A 220 16.90 11.36 42.22
CA ILE A 220 16.33 12.54 42.90
C ILE A 220 15.68 12.15 44.24
N GLU A 221 14.96 11.03 44.30
CA GLU A 221 14.34 10.53 45.54
C GLU A 221 15.40 10.04 46.56
N GLN A 222 16.55 9.54 46.12
CA GLN A 222 17.68 9.21 47.01
C GLN A 222 18.34 10.48 47.56
N GLU A 223 18.67 11.45 46.69
CA GLU A 223 19.25 12.75 47.08
C GLU A 223 18.34 13.51 48.07
N GLN A 224 17.03 13.51 47.84
CA GLN A 224 16.04 14.10 48.75
C GLN A 224 16.05 13.42 50.12
N ARG A 225 16.02 12.08 50.17
CA ARG A 225 16.07 11.33 51.44
C ARG A 225 17.39 11.50 52.20
N GLU A 226 18.51 11.76 51.51
CA GLU A 226 19.79 12.04 52.15
C GLU A 226 19.84 13.47 52.74
N GLU A 227 19.33 14.48 52.03
CA GLU A 227 19.24 15.84 52.56
C GLU A 227 18.18 15.95 53.69
N GLU A 228 17.06 15.21 53.62
CA GLU A 228 16.08 15.09 54.71
C GLU A 228 16.72 14.53 55.99
N ARG A 229 17.46 13.41 55.90
CA ARG A 229 18.18 12.84 57.05
C ARG A 229 19.19 13.82 57.64
N ARG A 230 19.91 14.53 56.80
CA ARG A 230 20.89 15.54 57.20
C ARG A 230 20.22 16.74 57.91
N LEU A 231 19.03 17.14 57.48
CA LEU A 231 18.22 18.15 58.16
C LEU A 231 17.72 17.65 59.52
N ASP A 232 17.23 16.41 59.61
CA ASP A 232 16.82 15.78 60.87
C ASP A 232 17.98 15.66 61.86
N GLU A 233 19.18 15.25 61.42
CA GLU A 233 20.39 15.21 62.24
C GLU A 233 20.76 16.60 62.78
N MET A 234 20.68 17.65 61.96
CA MET A 234 20.93 19.03 62.41
C MET A 234 19.86 19.51 63.40
N MET A 235 18.58 19.17 63.19
CA MET A 235 17.50 19.50 64.12
C MET A 235 17.65 18.77 65.45
N GLU A 236 18.08 17.50 65.45
CA GLU A 236 18.33 16.73 66.67
C GLU A 236 19.54 17.27 67.44
N ILE A 237 20.62 17.67 66.75
CA ILE A 237 21.77 18.38 67.36
C ILE A 237 21.32 19.69 68.00
N GLU A 238 20.47 20.49 67.35
CA GLU A 238 19.88 21.69 67.96
C GLU A 238 18.97 21.38 69.15
N ARG A 239 18.18 20.31 69.09
CA ARG A 239 17.28 19.89 70.18
C ARG A 239 18.08 19.46 71.41
N VAL A 240 19.09 18.61 71.22
CA VAL A 240 19.99 18.16 72.29
C VAL A 240 20.75 19.34 72.89
N ARG A 241 21.24 20.27 72.08
CA ARG A 241 21.91 21.49 72.56
C ARG A 241 20.97 22.36 73.42
N LYS A 242 19.74 22.61 72.96
CA LYS A 242 18.74 23.39 73.73
C LYS A 242 18.36 22.71 75.05
N LEU A 243 18.37 21.38 75.12
CA LEU A 243 18.22 20.63 76.37
C LEU A 243 19.45 20.79 77.28
N GLN A 244 20.67 20.66 76.75
CA GLN A 244 21.90 20.88 77.52
C GLN A 244 22.02 22.32 78.07
N ASP A 245 21.59 23.32 77.30
CA ASP A 245 21.54 24.73 77.75
C ASP A 245 20.50 24.91 78.88
N ALA A 246 19.36 24.21 78.81
CA ALA A 246 18.34 24.21 79.86
C ALA A 246 18.78 23.46 81.13
N GLU A 247 19.42 22.29 80.99
CA GLU A 247 20.01 21.53 82.11
C GLU A 247 21.10 22.35 82.82
N GLN A 248 21.95 23.06 82.08
CA GLN A 248 22.93 23.98 82.66
C GLN A 248 22.26 25.14 83.42
N ALA A 249 21.16 25.70 82.90
CA ALA A 249 20.40 26.74 83.58
C ALA A 249 19.73 26.22 84.87
N GLU A 250 19.14 25.02 84.86
CA GLU A 250 18.58 24.41 86.07
C GLU A 250 19.69 24.05 87.09
N ALA A 251 20.82 23.50 86.64
CA ALA A 251 21.97 23.21 87.49
C ALA A 251 22.53 24.49 88.14
N ALA A 252 22.63 25.60 87.39
CA ALA A 252 23.00 26.90 87.93
C ALA A 252 22.00 27.40 88.98
N LEU A 253 20.69 27.29 88.72
CA LEU A 253 19.63 27.65 89.68
C LEU A 253 19.64 26.75 90.93
N ARG A 254 19.89 25.46 90.78
CA ARG A 254 20.04 24.49 91.88
C ARG A 254 21.26 24.81 92.75
N ASN A 255 22.39 25.15 92.12
CA ASN A 255 23.60 25.58 92.82
C ASN A 255 23.40 26.91 93.56
N ALA A 256 22.66 27.87 92.97
CA ALA A 256 22.28 29.11 93.63
C ALA A 256 21.37 28.87 94.84
N ARG A 257 20.34 28.00 94.70
CA ARG A 257 19.48 27.57 95.82
C ARG A 257 20.28 26.89 96.94
N GLN A 258 21.27 26.06 96.60
CA GLN A 258 22.15 25.41 97.59
C GLN A 258 23.02 26.42 98.35
N ARG A 259 23.60 27.41 97.67
CA ARG A 259 24.37 28.50 98.33
C ARG A 259 23.48 29.32 99.27
N GLY A 260 22.32 29.78 98.81
CA GLY A 260 21.36 30.48 99.68
C GLY A 260 20.88 29.64 100.87
N ALA A 261 20.72 28.32 100.69
CA ALA A 261 20.41 27.42 101.80
C ALA A 261 21.58 27.23 102.79
N GLN A 262 22.83 27.28 102.33
CA GLN A 262 24.02 27.31 103.20
C GLN A 262 24.12 28.63 103.97
N GLU A 263 23.89 29.76 103.31
CA GLU A 263 23.88 31.10 103.92
C GLU A 263 22.76 31.26 104.98
N ILE A 264 21.60 30.64 104.76
CA ILE A 264 20.52 30.61 105.76
C ILE A 264 20.90 29.70 106.95
N ARG A 265 21.58 28.57 106.72
CA ARG A 265 22.06 27.70 107.82
C ARG A 265 23.09 28.39 108.69
N THR A 266 24.09 29.05 108.11
CA THR A 266 25.09 29.79 108.90
C THR A 266 24.46 30.98 109.65
N GLN A 267 23.43 31.63 109.09
CA GLN A 267 22.63 32.63 109.82
C GLN A 267 21.83 32.03 111.00
N ILE A 268 21.35 30.79 110.89
CA ILE A 268 20.69 30.08 112.00
C ILE A 268 21.72 29.71 113.06
N GLU A 269 22.85 29.11 112.68
CA GLU A 269 23.96 28.74 113.56
C GLU A 269 24.48 29.96 114.36
N ILE A 270 24.65 31.11 113.71
CA ILE A 270 25.05 32.38 114.36
C ILE A 270 23.98 32.87 115.35
N ARG A 271 22.68 32.76 115.01
CA ARG A 271 21.58 33.13 115.92
C ARG A 271 21.42 32.17 117.09
N GLU A 272 21.70 30.89 116.89
CA GLU A 272 21.72 29.89 117.96
C GLU A 272 22.90 30.13 118.90
N GLN A 273 24.10 30.44 118.37
CA GLN A 273 25.23 30.89 119.19
C GLN A 273 24.91 32.18 119.97
N GLN A 274 24.25 33.16 119.35
CA GLN A 274 23.80 34.37 120.05
C GLN A 274 22.80 34.07 121.18
N ARG A 275 21.86 33.14 120.95
CA ARG A 275 20.91 32.68 121.99
C ARG A 275 21.61 31.95 123.13
N MET A 276 22.57 31.08 122.84
CA MET A 276 23.38 30.42 123.87
C MET A 276 24.11 31.45 124.74
N ILE A 277 24.68 32.51 124.14
CA ILE A 277 25.34 33.61 124.88
C ILE A 277 24.33 34.43 125.71
N GLU A 278 23.12 34.70 125.19
CA GLU A 278 22.04 35.32 125.97
C GLU A 278 21.56 34.44 127.13
N GLU A 279 21.51 33.13 126.94
CA GLU A 279 21.09 32.16 127.95
C GLU A 279 22.18 31.97 129.02
N GLU A 280 23.46 31.87 128.65
CA GLU A 280 24.60 31.92 129.58
C GLU A 280 24.64 33.21 130.40
N LEU A 281 24.30 34.36 129.80
CA LEU A 281 24.18 35.64 130.51
C LEU A 281 23.01 35.64 131.50
N ARG A 282 21.84 35.11 131.10
CA ARG A 282 20.69 34.93 132.01
C ARG A 282 20.98 33.91 133.12
N GLU A 283 21.79 32.88 132.86
CA GLU A 283 22.26 31.96 133.91
C GLU A 283 23.19 32.68 134.89
N GLN A 284 24.08 33.56 134.43
CA GLN A 284 24.90 34.39 135.33
C GLN A 284 24.05 35.37 136.15
N GLU A 285 23.08 36.05 135.53
CA GLU A 285 22.14 36.94 136.23
C GLU A 285 21.26 36.19 137.24
N THR A 286 20.73 35.02 136.87
CA THR A 286 19.91 34.20 137.79
C THR A 286 20.74 33.53 138.88
N GLN A 287 21.99 33.14 138.62
CA GLN A 287 22.92 32.69 139.67
C GLN A 287 23.24 33.82 140.65
N ALA A 288 23.49 35.05 140.18
CA ALA A 288 23.69 36.22 141.03
C ALA A 288 22.41 36.60 141.82
N MET A 289 21.23 36.47 141.21
CA MET A 289 19.94 36.62 141.90
C MET A 289 19.74 35.52 142.93
N LEU A 290 20.10 34.27 142.64
CA LEU A 290 19.93 33.12 143.52
C LEU A 290 20.95 33.13 144.68
N GLN A 291 22.12 33.73 144.51
CA GLN A 291 23.01 34.09 145.62
C GLN A 291 22.33 35.12 146.54
N ARG A 292 21.79 36.23 146.01
CA ARG A 292 21.03 37.20 146.81
C ARG A 292 19.79 36.59 147.48
N MET A 293 19.12 35.64 146.82
CA MET A 293 18.00 34.91 147.43
C MET A 293 18.49 33.98 148.54
N LYS A 294 19.65 33.33 148.42
CA LYS A 294 20.26 32.55 149.51
C LYS A 294 20.67 33.42 150.70
N ASP A 295 21.18 34.62 150.45
CA ASP A 295 21.47 35.59 151.52
C ASP A 295 20.17 35.99 152.25
N ASN A 296 19.10 36.27 151.50
CA ASN A 296 17.76 36.54 152.05
C ASN A 296 17.15 35.31 152.77
N GLU A 297 17.30 34.10 152.22
CA GLU A 297 16.83 32.84 152.81
C GLU A 297 17.58 32.56 154.12
N ALA A 298 18.88 32.86 154.20
CA ALA A 298 19.62 32.78 155.46
C ALA A 298 19.14 33.81 156.51
N GLU A 299 18.51 34.91 156.10
CA GLU A 299 17.73 35.77 157.01
C GLU A 299 16.30 35.26 157.27
N GLU A 300 15.68 34.57 156.33
CA GLU A 300 14.31 34.05 156.47
C GLU A 300 14.25 32.75 157.28
N GLU A 301 15.23 31.84 157.20
CA GLU A 301 15.30 30.65 158.06
C GLU A 301 15.42 31.04 159.53
N ARG A 302 16.16 32.11 159.84
CA ARG A 302 16.21 32.74 161.17
C ARG A 302 14.83 33.23 161.65
N LYS A 303 13.94 33.58 160.72
CA LYS A 303 12.54 33.99 160.97
C LYS A 303 11.57 32.79 160.92
N ALA A 304 11.87 31.74 160.14
CA ALA A 304 11.01 30.59 159.90
C ALA A 304 11.16 29.49 160.97
N MET A 305 12.33 29.37 161.60
CA MET A 305 12.52 28.61 162.85
C MET A 305 11.55 29.08 163.95
N LEU A 306 11.23 30.38 163.99
CA LEU A 306 10.24 30.97 164.91
C LEU A 306 8.78 30.66 164.52
N ARG A 307 8.52 30.18 163.28
CA ARG A 307 7.18 29.84 162.77
C ARG A 307 6.89 28.36 162.73
N ARG A 308 7.86 27.51 162.38
CA ARG A 308 7.62 26.07 162.11
C ARG A 308 7.10 25.31 163.33
N GLN A 309 7.43 25.79 164.54
CA GLN A 309 6.93 25.31 165.84
C GLN A 309 5.38 25.42 166.02
N ALA A 310 4.66 26.07 165.09
CA ALA A 310 3.21 26.31 165.22
C ALA A 310 2.29 25.37 164.41
N ALA A 311 2.78 24.73 163.33
CA ALA A 311 1.91 24.28 162.21
C ALA A 311 1.62 22.77 162.12
N GLU A 312 2.36 21.91 162.83
CA GLU A 312 2.46 20.46 162.61
C GLU A 312 1.28 19.64 163.19
N ARG A 313 0.02 20.04 162.93
CA ARG A 313 -1.14 19.65 163.77
C ARG A 313 -2.47 19.33 163.03
N MET A 314 -2.50 18.80 161.78
CA MET A 314 -3.71 19.00 160.92
C MET A 314 -4.21 17.98 159.84
N MET A 315 -3.44 17.05 159.24
CA MET A 315 -3.65 16.75 157.79
C MET A 315 -4.23 15.39 157.29
N ASP A 316 -4.27 14.30 158.07
CA ASP A 316 -4.14 12.93 157.52
C ASP A 316 -5.39 12.20 156.92
N GLU A 317 -6.35 12.89 156.28
CA GLU A 317 -7.76 12.37 156.19
C GLU A 317 -8.37 11.90 154.83
N VAL A 318 -7.73 12.02 153.64
CA VAL A 318 -8.49 12.23 152.36
C VAL A 318 -8.55 11.11 151.28
N ALA A 319 -7.70 10.08 151.24
CA ALA A 319 -7.16 9.55 149.96
C ALA A 319 -7.85 8.40 149.14
N SER A 320 -9.13 8.03 149.29
CA SER A 320 -9.57 6.61 149.05
C SER A 320 -10.41 6.19 147.80
N ALA A 321 -10.70 7.01 146.78
CA ALA A 321 -12.00 6.86 146.04
C ALA A 321 -12.07 6.46 144.51
N ASN A 322 -11.04 5.98 143.79
CA ASN A 322 -10.91 6.31 142.35
C ASN A 322 -10.55 5.20 141.29
N GLN A 323 -11.31 4.09 141.09
CA GLN A 323 -10.78 2.91 140.32
C GLN A 323 -11.60 2.17 139.19
N GLU A 324 -12.88 2.46 138.86
CA GLU A 324 -13.74 1.41 138.22
C GLU A 324 -13.98 1.37 136.67
N ALA A 325 -13.48 2.32 135.84
CA ALA A 325 -14.22 2.74 134.63
C ALA A 325 -13.91 2.15 133.20
N LEU A 326 -13.30 0.97 133.00
CA LEU A 326 -12.39 0.75 131.83
C LEU A 326 -12.73 -0.24 130.65
N ARG A 327 -13.94 -0.81 130.45
CA ARG A 327 -14.09 -2.13 129.73
C ARG A 327 -14.76 -2.28 128.32
N ILE A 328 -15.08 -1.25 127.53
CA ILE A 328 -16.17 -1.35 126.49
C ILE A 328 -15.82 -1.51 124.97
N LYS A 329 -14.56 -1.46 124.50
CA LYS A 329 -14.26 -0.77 123.20
C LYS A 329 -13.94 -1.52 121.86
N GLU A 330 -14.10 -2.83 121.68
CA GLU A 330 -13.25 -3.58 120.68
C GLU A 330 -13.84 -4.13 119.33
N GLN A 331 -15.12 -3.97 118.94
CA GLN A 331 -15.76 -4.94 118.00
C GLN A 331 -15.94 -4.63 116.47
N GLN A 332 -15.41 -3.56 115.85
CA GLN A 332 -16.04 -2.98 114.62
C GLN A 332 -15.44 -3.25 113.19
N GLN A 333 -14.40 -4.06 112.94
CA GLN A 333 -13.45 -3.77 111.83
C GLN A 333 -13.38 -4.64 110.52
N ARG A 334 -14.40 -5.42 110.06
CA ARG A 334 -14.17 -6.55 109.09
C ARG A 334 -14.91 -6.63 107.71
N ALA A 335 -15.37 -5.56 107.05
CA ALA A 335 -16.38 -5.71 105.96
C ALA A 335 -16.24 -4.90 104.63
N LEU A 336 -15.07 -4.77 103.97
CA LEU A 336 -14.89 -3.87 102.80
C LEU A 336 -13.88 -4.34 101.69
N GLN A 337 -14.07 -5.47 100.98
CA GLN A 337 -13.03 -6.00 100.05
C GLN A 337 -13.46 -6.72 98.72
N GLU A 338 -14.68 -6.59 98.14
CA GLU A 338 -15.17 -7.56 97.12
C GLU A 338 -15.76 -7.06 95.75
N GLU A 339 -15.55 -5.82 95.25
CA GLU A 339 -16.42 -5.26 94.15
C GLU A 339 -15.87 -5.10 92.69
N ASP A 340 -14.59 -5.33 92.35
CA ASP A 340 -13.94 -4.66 91.17
C ASP A 340 -13.72 -5.43 89.81
N GLU A 341 -14.37 -6.57 89.51
CA GLU A 341 -13.87 -7.50 88.44
C GLU A 341 -14.50 -7.50 87.00
N LYS A 342 -15.37 -6.56 86.56
CA LYS A 342 -16.28 -6.83 85.38
C LYS A 342 -16.20 -5.97 84.10
N LEU A 343 -15.12 -5.23 83.81
CA LEU A 343 -15.08 -4.26 82.68
C LEU A 343 -14.55 -4.77 81.30
N ALA A 344 -14.28 -6.07 81.12
CA ALA A 344 -13.25 -6.52 80.15
C ALA A 344 -13.67 -7.05 78.76
N GLN A 345 -14.96 -7.23 78.41
CA GLN A 345 -15.31 -8.25 77.38
C GLN A 345 -15.88 -7.83 76.00
N PHE A 346 -16.33 -6.59 75.75
CA PHE A 346 -17.12 -6.29 74.53
C PHE A 346 -16.36 -5.77 73.29
N LEU A 347 -15.09 -5.36 73.39
CA LEU A 347 -14.36 -4.70 72.28
C LEU A 347 -13.86 -5.62 71.15
N ARG A 348 -14.24 -6.91 71.11
CA ARG A 348 -13.72 -7.91 70.16
C ARG A 348 -14.48 -8.06 68.84
N GLN A 349 -15.65 -7.45 68.64
CA GLN A 349 -16.56 -7.78 67.53
C GLN A 349 -16.51 -6.84 66.30
N LYS A 350 -15.43 -6.06 66.09
CA LYS A 350 -15.41 -4.98 65.07
C LYS A 350 -14.39 -5.12 63.93
N GLN A 351 -13.66 -6.24 63.80
CA GLN A 351 -12.58 -6.36 62.81
C GLN A 351 -12.85 -7.35 61.65
N GLU A 352 -13.80 -8.28 61.77
CA GLU A 352 -14.04 -9.36 60.78
C GLU A 352 -14.87 -8.96 59.53
N ARG A 353 -14.90 -7.68 59.13
CA ARG A 353 -15.74 -7.20 58.00
C ARG A 353 -15.09 -6.21 57.04
N GLU A 354 -13.81 -5.89 57.22
CA GLU A 354 -13.06 -4.99 56.33
C GLU A 354 -11.89 -5.68 55.60
N ASP A 355 -11.74 -7.01 55.77
CA ASP A 355 -11.15 -7.90 54.77
C ASP A 355 -12.16 -8.05 53.61
N ALA A 356 -12.35 -7.01 52.81
CA ALA A 356 -11.60 -6.77 51.57
C ALA A 356 -11.95 -7.81 50.49
N LEU A 357 -12.51 -7.44 49.33
CA LEU A 357 -11.82 -6.70 48.24
C LEU A 357 -10.57 -7.42 47.69
N GLU A 358 -10.16 -8.53 48.28
CA GLU A 358 -9.26 -9.47 47.64
C GLU A 358 -10.03 -10.30 46.59
N GLN A 359 -9.39 -10.58 45.46
CA GLN A 359 -9.82 -11.58 44.48
C GLN A 359 -11.07 -11.26 43.62
N GLN A 360 -11.40 -9.98 43.41
CA GLN A 360 -11.90 -9.50 42.10
C GLN A 360 -10.80 -9.59 41.00
N LYS A 361 -10.14 -10.75 40.90
CA LYS A 361 -9.00 -11.04 40.01
C LYS A 361 -9.14 -12.39 39.27
N GLU A 362 -10.22 -13.13 39.48
CA GLU A 362 -10.57 -14.33 38.68
C GLU A 362 -11.43 -13.99 37.46
N GLU A 363 -11.20 -12.82 36.86
CA GLU A 363 -11.88 -12.35 35.67
C GLU A 363 -11.52 -13.18 34.41
N VAL A 364 -12.42 -13.16 33.42
CA VAL A 364 -12.14 -13.34 31.98
C VAL A 364 -11.60 -14.71 31.49
N LYS A 365 -10.97 -15.55 32.32
CA LYS A 365 -10.23 -16.76 31.89
C LYS A 365 -11.05 -17.96 31.41
N ARG A 366 -12.38 -17.90 31.40
CA ARG A 366 -13.29 -18.99 30.94
C ARG A 366 -14.30 -18.56 29.86
N ARG A 367 -13.93 -17.62 28.97
CA ARG A 367 -14.80 -17.18 27.85
C ARG A 367 -14.21 -17.34 26.44
N LYS A 368 -13.02 -17.96 26.30
CA LYS A 368 -12.40 -18.32 25.02
C LYS A 368 -11.61 -19.62 25.14
N ASP A 369 -12.21 -20.73 24.72
CA ASP A 369 -11.66 -21.65 23.70
C ASP A 369 -12.33 -23.04 23.75
N ARG A 370 -12.60 -23.59 22.55
CA ARG A 370 -12.69 -25.03 22.19
C ARG A 370 -13.77 -25.90 22.87
N GLU A 371 -14.63 -26.48 22.01
CA GLU A 371 -15.14 -27.89 22.03
C GLU A 371 -16.57 -28.08 21.45
N PHE A 372 -17.09 -27.14 20.66
CA PHE A 372 -18.35 -27.36 19.91
C PHE A 372 -18.29 -26.92 18.43
N ALA A 373 -17.24 -27.36 17.73
CA ALA A 373 -16.97 -26.97 16.34
C ALA A 373 -16.37 -28.09 15.46
N ALA A 374 -16.50 -29.37 15.83
CA ALA A 374 -15.75 -30.45 15.18
C ALA A 374 -16.42 -31.86 15.18
N LEU A 375 -17.72 -31.97 14.90
CA LEU A 375 -18.35 -33.29 14.65
C LEU A 375 -19.72 -33.21 13.94
N LEU A 376 -19.74 -33.22 12.59
CA LEU A 376 -20.66 -34.06 11.77
C LEU A 376 -20.38 -34.02 10.24
N ALA A 377 -19.12 -33.95 9.82
CA ALA A 377 -18.76 -34.11 8.40
C ALA A 377 -18.81 -35.60 7.97
N GLN A 378 -20.01 -36.20 7.90
CA GLN A 378 -20.13 -37.64 7.60
C GLN A 378 -21.48 -38.10 6.99
N GLN A 379 -21.78 -37.66 5.76
CA GLN A 379 -22.29 -38.55 4.70
C GLN A 379 -22.40 -37.83 3.33
N GLU A 380 -21.63 -38.31 2.37
CA GLU A 380 -21.80 -38.01 0.95
C GLU A 380 -22.64 -39.09 0.23
N GLN A 381 -22.96 -38.79 -1.03
CA GLN A 381 -23.87 -39.48 -1.94
C GLN A 381 -23.42 -40.90 -2.33
N ALA A 382 -24.37 -41.84 -2.53
CA ALA A 382 -24.12 -43.06 -3.31
C ALA A 382 -25.40 -43.78 -3.83
N MET A 383 -25.61 -43.74 -5.15
CA MET A 383 -26.17 -44.81 -6.02
C MET A 383 -27.67 -45.24 -5.93
N ASP A 384 -28.35 -45.77 -6.97
CA ASP A 384 -28.27 -45.67 -8.45
C ASP A 384 -29.46 -46.43 -9.15
N LYS A 385 -29.61 -46.30 -10.48
CA LYS A 385 -30.33 -47.18 -11.47
C LYS A 385 -31.87 -47.30 -11.46
N MET A 386 -32.49 -46.86 -12.58
CA MET A 386 -33.83 -47.30 -13.06
C MET A 386 -33.93 -47.17 -14.60
N ALA A 387 -33.52 -48.20 -15.35
CA ALA A 387 -33.75 -48.31 -16.81
C ALA A 387 -33.62 -49.78 -17.30
N GLU A 388 -34.24 -50.08 -18.45
CA GLU A 388 -34.26 -51.36 -19.23
C GLU A 388 -35.22 -52.50 -18.80
N ARG A 389 -36.25 -52.76 -19.64
CA ARG A 389 -36.70 -54.08 -20.17
C ARG A 389 -38.09 -54.03 -20.82
N GLN A 390 -38.20 -54.34 -22.13
CA GLN A 390 -39.35 -55.03 -22.78
C GLN A 390 -39.18 -55.16 -24.32
N ALA A 391 -39.20 -56.39 -24.87
CA ALA A 391 -39.39 -56.68 -26.31
C ALA A 391 -39.54 -58.20 -26.60
N LEU A 392 -40.64 -58.64 -27.28
CA LEU A 392 -40.74 -59.79 -28.24
C LEU A 392 -42.19 -60.31 -28.45
N ALA A 393 -42.64 -60.52 -29.70
CA ALA A 393 -43.84 -61.31 -30.08
C ALA A 393 -43.97 -61.65 -31.60
N ALA A 394 -44.76 -62.71 -31.92
CA ALA A 394 -45.49 -63.04 -33.19
C ALA A 394 -44.81 -63.67 -34.45
N LYS A 395 -45.38 -64.81 -34.97
CA LYS A 395 -45.31 -65.33 -36.39
C LYS A 395 -46.08 -66.68 -36.67
N ARG A 396 -46.58 -66.91 -37.93
CA ARG A 396 -46.94 -68.18 -38.68
C ARG A 396 -48.44 -68.57 -38.97
N GLN A 397 -48.79 -69.02 -40.21
CA GLN A 397 -49.69 -70.16 -40.67
C GLN A 397 -50.34 -70.03 -42.11
N GLN A 398 -50.48 -71.12 -42.93
CA GLN A 398 -51.16 -71.20 -44.29
C GLN A 398 -51.51 -72.66 -44.84
N GLU A 399 -52.42 -72.76 -45.87
CA GLU A 399 -52.43 -73.60 -47.15
C GLU A 399 -52.98 -75.09 -47.34
N ALA A 400 -53.62 -75.40 -48.52
CA ALA A 400 -53.65 -76.70 -49.32
C ALA A 400 -54.72 -76.80 -50.51
N VAL A 401 -54.42 -77.31 -51.76
CA VAL A 401 -55.36 -77.90 -52.84
C VAL A 401 -54.69 -78.22 -54.24
N GLU A 402 -55.17 -79.18 -55.10
CA GLU A 402 -54.63 -79.44 -56.51
C GLU A 402 -55.45 -80.39 -57.52
N ARG A 403 -55.15 -80.36 -58.86
CA ARG A 403 -55.23 -81.40 -60.00
C ARG A 403 -56.49 -81.71 -60.91
N GLN A 404 -56.29 -81.88 -62.27
CA GLN A 404 -56.85 -82.90 -63.26
C GLN A 404 -56.98 -82.48 -64.79
N ARG A 405 -56.92 -83.42 -65.80
CA ARG A 405 -57.30 -83.27 -67.28
C ARG A 405 -57.27 -84.60 -68.14
N ARG A 406 -57.94 -84.69 -69.35
CA ARG A 406 -57.63 -85.65 -70.49
C ARG A 406 -57.65 -85.15 -71.99
N GLN A 407 -58.35 -85.79 -72.97
CA GLN A 407 -57.82 -86.35 -74.28
C GLN A 407 -58.68 -86.13 -75.60
N ARG A 408 -58.19 -86.50 -76.83
CA ARG A 408 -58.90 -86.61 -78.16
C ARG A 408 -58.09 -87.40 -79.26
N GLU A 409 -58.73 -87.96 -80.34
CA GLU A 409 -58.17 -88.97 -81.29
C GLU A 409 -58.25 -88.80 -82.87
N GLN A 410 -59.32 -89.24 -83.59
CA GLN A 410 -59.22 -90.01 -84.88
C GLN A 410 -59.25 -89.35 -86.31
N GLN A 411 -60.32 -89.54 -87.15
CA GLN A 411 -60.43 -89.56 -88.67
C GLN A 411 -59.84 -88.36 -89.45
N GLU A 412 -59.42 -87.35 -88.72
CA GLU A 412 -58.70 -86.14 -89.13
C GLU A 412 -57.47 -86.40 -90.04
N ALA A 413 -56.94 -87.64 -90.09
CA ALA A 413 -55.62 -88.02 -90.63
C ALA A 413 -55.30 -87.63 -92.08
N GLU A 414 -56.25 -87.72 -93.02
CA GLU A 414 -55.94 -87.54 -94.45
C GLU A 414 -56.16 -86.09 -94.93
N GLN A 415 -57.19 -85.40 -94.39
CA GLN A 415 -57.27 -83.95 -94.48
C GLN A 415 -56.07 -83.30 -93.78
N LYS A 416 -55.64 -83.83 -92.62
CA LYS A 416 -54.36 -83.47 -91.99
C LYS A 416 -53.20 -83.59 -92.98
N GLN A 417 -53.11 -84.55 -93.91
CA GLN A 417 -51.95 -84.62 -94.82
C GLN A 417 -51.89 -83.47 -95.83
N ARG A 418 -52.99 -83.13 -96.52
CA ARG A 418 -52.99 -81.97 -97.43
C ARG A 418 -52.85 -80.66 -96.68
N GLN A 419 -53.57 -80.53 -95.56
CA GLN A 419 -53.39 -79.41 -94.64
C GLN A 419 -51.95 -79.35 -94.12
N LEU A 420 -51.26 -80.48 -93.87
CA LEU A 420 -49.87 -80.50 -93.39
C LEU A 420 -48.89 -79.95 -94.41
N VAL A 421 -49.08 -80.18 -95.72
CA VAL A 421 -48.21 -79.59 -96.75
C VAL A 421 -48.44 -78.09 -96.87
N GLU A 422 -49.69 -77.64 -96.81
CA GLU A 422 -50.05 -76.22 -96.87
C GLU A 422 -49.64 -75.48 -95.57
N ILE A 423 -49.79 -76.14 -94.40
CA ILE A 423 -49.28 -75.71 -93.10
C ILE A 423 -47.75 -75.78 -93.04
N GLN A 424 -47.08 -76.67 -93.78
CA GLN A 424 -45.62 -76.69 -93.90
C GLN A 424 -45.15 -75.47 -94.70
N ALA A 425 -45.71 -75.20 -95.88
CA ALA A 425 -45.38 -74.00 -96.65
C ALA A 425 -45.69 -72.69 -95.87
N ALA A 426 -46.84 -72.64 -95.18
CA ALA A 426 -47.21 -71.52 -94.32
C ALA A 426 -46.32 -71.42 -93.06
N ARG A 427 -45.87 -72.55 -92.49
CA ARG A 427 -44.88 -72.58 -91.42
C ARG A 427 -43.54 -72.08 -91.88
N ASP A 428 -43.05 -72.50 -93.04
CA ASP A 428 -41.72 -72.12 -93.53
C ASP A 428 -41.69 -70.61 -93.86
N ALA A 429 -42.80 -70.07 -94.39
CA ALA A 429 -42.99 -68.63 -94.52
C ALA A 429 -43.07 -67.91 -93.16
N GLN A 430 -43.82 -68.46 -92.19
CA GLN A 430 -43.92 -67.92 -90.82
C GLN A 430 -42.58 -67.99 -90.07
N ILE A 431 -41.79 -69.04 -90.28
CA ILE A 431 -40.46 -69.26 -89.71
C ILE A 431 -39.52 -68.22 -90.28
N ARG A 432 -39.44 -68.05 -91.61
CA ARG A 432 -38.60 -67.00 -92.22
C ARG A 432 -38.98 -65.59 -91.78
N ALA A 433 -40.27 -65.25 -91.80
CA ALA A 433 -40.73 -63.95 -91.31
C ALA A 433 -40.43 -63.74 -89.81
N LYS A 434 -40.43 -64.81 -89.01
CA LYS A 434 -40.02 -64.78 -87.60
C LYS A 434 -38.51 -64.72 -87.44
N GLU A 435 -37.72 -65.34 -88.31
CA GLU A 435 -36.26 -65.27 -88.33
C GLU A 435 -35.78 -63.86 -88.73
N GLU A 436 -36.39 -63.26 -89.75
CA GLU A 436 -36.15 -61.87 -90.16
C GLU A 436 -36.55 -60.88 -89.04
N TYR A 437 -37.72 -61.07 -88.42
CA TYR A 437 -38.15 -60.28 -87.27
C TYR A 437 -37.21 -60.44 -86.06
N LEU A 438 -36.81 -61.67 -85.73
CA LEU A 438 -35.85 -61.95 -84.66
C LEU A 438 -34.47 -61.37 -84.98
N ALA A 439 -34.02 -61.36 -86.24
CA ALA A 439 -32.75 -60.76 -86.64
C ALA A 439 -32.77 -59.23 -86.54
N MET A 440 -33.86 -58.59 -86.97
CA MET A 440 -34.06 -57.14 -86.73
C MET A 440 -34.10 -56.82 -85.23
N GLN A 441 -34.80 -57.64 -84.44
CA GLN A 441 -34.89 -57.47 -82.99
C GLN A 441 -33.51 -57.64 -82.34
N LEU A 442 -32.73 -58.65 -82.73
CA LEU A 442 -31.35 -58.86 -82.26
C LEU A 442 -30.42 -57.69 -82.62
N GLN A 443 -30.58 -57.07 -83.80
CA GLN A 443 -29.82 -55.86 -84.15
C GLN A 443 -30.25 -54.64 -83.34
N GLN A 444 -31.54 -54.49 -83.01
CA GLN A 444 -32.02 -53.42 -82.13
C GLN A 444 -31.53 -53.63 -80.69
N ASP A 445 -31.67 -54.85 -80.16
CA ASP A 445 -31.16 -55.24 -78.84
C ASP A 445 -29.63 -55.06 -78.74
N GLN A 446 -28.87 -55.35 -79.81
CA GLN A 446 -27.43 -55.07 -79.88
C GLN A 446 -27.13 -53.57 -79.84
N GLN A 447 -27.80 -52.75 -80.66
CA GLN A 447 -27.58 -51.30 -80.69
C GLN A 447 -27.98 -50.63 -79.37
N ASP A 448 -29.08 -51.06 -78.74
CA ASP A 448 -29.51 -50.54 -77.46
C ASP A 448 -28.63 -51.05 -76.30
N PHE A 449 -28.12 -52.29 -76.36
CA PHE A 449 -27.09 -52.75 -75.44
C PHE A 449 -25.79 -51.94 -75.56
N GLU A 450 -25.32 -51.65 -76.77
CA GLU A 450 -24.14 -50.79 -77.00
C GLU A 450 -24.36 -49.36 -76.48
N ARG A 451 -25.53 -48.75 -76.73
CA ARG A 451 -25.92 -47.44 -76.17
C ARG A 451 -25.96 -47.45 -74.64
N ILE A 452 -26.55 -48.48 -74.04
CA ILE A 452 -26.62 -48.64 -72.58
C ILE A 452 -25.21 -48.83 -72.00
N LEU A 453 -24.35 -49.60 -72.66
CA LEU A 453 -22.96 -49.81 -72.24
C LEU A 453 -22.14 -48.51 -72.30
N GLN A 454 -22.27 -47.74 -73.39
CA GLN A 454 -21.64 -46.43 -73.52
C GLN A 454 -22.13 -45.45 -72.45
N ALA A 455 -23.45 -45.35 -72.24
CA ALA A 455 -24.02 -44.50 -71.20
C ALA A 455 -23.57 -44.92 -69.78
N GLN A 456 -23.43 -46.23 -69.50
CA GLN A 456 -22.88 -46.71 -68.24
C GLN A 456 -21.39 -46.39 -68.07
N GLN A 457 -20.59 -46.45 -69.14
CA GLN A 457 -19.18 -46.05 -69.12
C GLN A 457 -19.03 -44.54 -68.88
N GLU A 458 -19.81 -43.70 -69.56
CA GLU A 458 -19.83 -42.24 -69.34
C GLU A 458 -20.27 -41.90 -67.91
N LEU A 459 -21.32 -42.55 -67.38
CA LEU A 459 -21.75 -42.37 -65.99
C LEU A 459 -20.67 -42.79 -64.99
N ALA A 460 -20.00 -43.93 -65.21
CA ALA A 460 -18.91 -44.40 -64.36
C ALA A 460 -17.69 -43.45 -64.40
N GLU A 461 -17.38 -42.87 -65.56
CA GLU A 461 -16.36 -41.83 -65.69
C GLU A 461 -16.73 -40.55 -64.96
N VAL A 462 -17.95 -40.06 -65.12
CA VAL A 462 -18.44 -38.86 -64.43
C VAL A 462 -18.49 -39.08 -62.91
N GLU A 463 -18.91 -40.27 -62.45
CA GLU A 463 -18.88 -40.60 -61.03
C GLU A 463 -17.44 -40.71 -60.50
N SER A 464 -16.52 -41.32 -61.26
CA SER A 464 -15.09 -41.36 -60.91
C SER A 464 -14.49 -39.96 -60.80
N ARG A 465 -14.72 -39.09 -61.80
CA ARG A 465 -14.24 -37.70 -61.83
C ARG A 465 -14.80 -36.88 -60.65
N THR A 466 -16.08 -37.04 -60.33
CA THR A 466 -16.72 -36.33 -59.20
C THR A 466 -16.29 -36.86 -57.83
N ARG A 467 -16.18 -38.19 -57.66
CA ARG A 467 -15.58 -38.82 -56.46
C ARG A 467 -14.15 -38.34 -56.22
N ASN A 468 -13.32 -38.26 -57.27
CA ASN A 468 -11.95 -37.75 -57.20
C ASN A 468 -11.89 -36.27 -56.83
N ALA A 469 -12.76 -35.43 -57.43
CA ALA A 469 -12.87 -34.02 -57.07
C ALA A 469 -13.33 -33.81 -55.61
N HIS A 470 -14.24 -34.65 -55.10
CA HIS A 470 -14.62 -34.65 -53.68
C HIS A 470 -13.48 -35.12 -52.77
N GLN A 471 -12.71 -36.16 -53.14
CA GLN A 471 -11.52 -36.55 -52.38
C GLN A 471 -10.48 -35.42 -52.34
N GLN A 472 -10.22 -34.74 -53.45
CA GLN A 472 -9.27 -33.61 -53.47
C GLN A 472 -9.73 -32.46 -52.57
N LYS A 473 -11.01 -32.07 -52.63
CA LYS A 473 -11.59 -31.05 -51.74
C LYS A 473 -11.54 -31.47 -50.26
N SER A 474 -11.87 -32.74 -49.96
CA SER A 474 -11.79 -33.30 -48.61
C SER A 474 -10.35 -33.32 -48.07
N ARG A 475 -9.35 -33.67 -48.91
CA ARG A 475 -7.92 -33.61 -48.55
C ARG A 475 -7.46 -32.18 -48.31
N HIS A 476 -7.84 -31.22 -49.16
CA HIS A 476 -7.52 -29.81 -48.96
C HIS A 476 -8.09 -29.28 -47.64
N HIS A 477 -9.38 -29.55 -47.39
CA HIS A 477 -10.05 -29.17 -46.15
C HIS A 477 -9.46 -29.83 -44.90
N ALA A 478 -9.01 -31.09 -44.99
CA ALA A 478 -8.31 -31.75 -43.91
C ALA A 478 -6.92 -31.15 -43.62
N VAL A 479 -6.24 -30.58 -44.62
CA VAL A 479 -4.99 -29.83 -44.44
C VAL A 479 -5.27 -28.44 -43.84
N GLU A 480 -6.32 -27.75 -44.29
CA GLU A 480 -6.77 -26.49 -43.68
C GLU A 480 -7.11 -26.66 -42.20
N ILE A 481 -7.87 -27.69 -41.83
CA ILE A 481 -8.22 -27.99 -40.44
C ILE A 481 -6.97 -28.29 -39.61
N ARG A 482 -6.00 -29.06 -40.12
CA ARG A 482 -4.73 -29.30 -39.42
C ARG A 482 -3.98 -28.00 -39.17
N LYS A 483 -3.86 -27.13 -40.19
CA LYS A 483 -3.22 -25.82 -40.07
C LYS A 483 -3.94 -24.93 -39.04
N GLN A 484 -5.27 -24.93 -39.00
CA GLN A 484 -6.05 -24.20 -37.99
C GLN A 484 -5.90 -24.77 -36.57
N ILE A 485 -5.67 -26.08 -36.43
CA ILE A 485 -5.36 -26.71 -35.14
C ILE A 485 -3.94 -26.33 -34.71
N GLU A 486 -2.95 -26.42 -35.60
CA GLU A 486 -1.56 -26.01 -35.35
C GLU A 486 -1.48 -24.52 -34.96
N GLU A 487 -2.16 -23.64 -35.70
CA GLU A 487 -2.26 -22.20 -35.39
C GLU A 487 -2.83 -21.98 -33.98
N LYS A 488 -4.00 -22.56 -33.67
CA LYS A 488 -4.64 -22.45 -32.34
C LYS A 488 -3.85 -23.11 -31.21
N GLU A 489 -3.06 -24.15 -31.49
CA GLU A 489 -2.12 -24.70 -30.52
C GLU A 489 -0.97 -23.74 -30.25
N THR A 490 -0.42 -23.07 -31.27
CA THR A 490 0.62 -22.05 -31.05
C THR A 490 0.08 -20.80 -30.36
N GLU A 491 -1.16 -20.39 -30.63
CA GLU A 491 -1.84 -19.32 -29.91
C GLU A 491 -1.99 -19.69 -28.42
N LYS A 492 -2.57 -20.86 -28.10
CA LYS A 492 -2.69 -21.33 -26.71
C LYS A 492 -1.36 -21.50 -25.99
N ARG A 493 -0.31 -21.98 -26.67
CA ARG A 493 1.04 -22.07 -26.09
C ARG A 493 1.57 -20.68 -25.77
N ARG A 494 1.38 -19.68 -26.64
CA ARG A 494 1.75 -18.27 -26.37
C ARG A 494 0.93 -17.65 -25.23
N GLU A 495 -0.37 -17.92 -25.15
CA GLU A 495 -1.22 -17.48 -24.03
C GLU A 495 -0.70 -18.02 -22.69
N VAL A 496 -0.38 -19.32 -22.65
CA VAL A 496 0.18 -19.99 -21.46
C VAL A 496 1.60 -19.50 -21.14
N GLU A 497 2.46 -19.32 -22.15
CA GLU A 497 3.81 -18.75 -21.99
C GLU A 497 3.77 -17.29 -21.50
N ALA A 498 2.81 -16.49 -21.98
CA ALA A 498 2.58 -15.12 -21.54
C ALA A 498 2.06 -15.06 -20.10
N PHE A 499 1.07 -15.88 -19.73
CA PHE A 499 0.58 -16.00 -18.35
C PHE A 499 1.71 -16.40 -17.39
N PHE A 500 2.55 -17.38 -17.77
CA PHE A 500 3.72 -17.74 -16.96
C PHE A 500 4.84 -16.68 -17.00
N ALA A 501 4.90 -15.81 -18.01
CA ALA A 501 5.84 -14.68 -18.05
C ALA A 501 5.37 -13.54 -17.15
N GLU A 502 4.08 -13.22 -17.15
CA GLU A 502 3.43 -12.27 -16.25
C GLU A 502 3.57 -12.73 -14.79
N GLY A 503 3.29 -14.02 -14.50
CA GLY A 503 3.54 -14.60 -13.18
C GLY A 503 4.99 -14.45 -12.72
N ARG A 504 5.97 -14.74 -13.60
CA ARG A 504 7.40 -14.53 -13.30
C ARG A 504 7.77 -13.05 -13.13
N GLN A 505 7.10 -12.13 -13.80
CA GLN A 505 7.30 -10.69 -13.61
C GLN A 505 6.73 -10.23 -12.26
N LEU A 506 5.52 -10.66 -11.91
CA LEU A 506 4.91 -10.39 -10.59
C LEU A 506 5.74 -10.98 -9.44
N ASP A 507 6.29 -12.19 -9.60
CA ASP A 507 7.24 -12.78 -8.65
C ASP A 507 8.52 -11.96 -8.50
N GLN A 508 9.06 -11.43 -9.62
CA GLN A 508 10.26 -10.58 -9.62
C GLN A 508 9.99 -9.22 -8.98
N GLU A 509 8.88 -8.56 -9.32
CA GLU A 509 8.46 -7.29 -8.70
C GLU A 509 8.18 -7.46 -7.20
N ALA A 510 7.53 -8.56 -6.80
CA ALA A 510 7.32 -8.89 -5.39
C ALA A 510 8.64 -9.18 -4.66
N ALA A 511 9.59 -9.87 -5.29
CA ALA A 511 10.92 -10.11 -4.73
C ALA A 511 11.75 -8.82 -4.62
N GLU A 512 11.68 -7.93 -5.60
CA GLU A 512 12.31 -6.60 -5.53
C GLU A 512 11.67 -5.73 -4.44
N ARG A 513 10.33 -5.67 -4.35
CA ARG A 513 9.63 -4.93 -3.29
C ARG A 513 10.02 -5.45 -1.92
N ARG A 514 10.07 -6.78 -1.72
CA ARG A 514 10.58 -7.40 -0.47
C ARG A 514 12.02 -6.97 -0.16
N ARG A 515 12.94 -7.00 -1.14
CA ARG A 515 14.33 -6.54 -0.95
C ARG A 515 14.41 -5.07 -0.55
N ARG A 516 13.70 -4.18 -1.25
CA ARG A 516 13.65 -2.75 -0.94
C ARG A 516 13.11 -2.50 0.47
N LEU A 517 11.99 -3.15 0.84
CA LEU A 517 11.43 -3.10 2.19
C LEU A 517 12.41 -3.60 3.25
N ASP A 518 13.13 -4.70 2.99
CA ASP A 518 14.09 -5.28 3.92
C ASP A 518 15.37 -4.45 4.07
N GLU A 519 15.80 -3.72 3.04
CA GLU A 519 16.83 -2.68 3.14
C GLU A 519 16.36 -1.52 4.03
N ILE A 520 15.14 -1.01 3.83
CA ILE A 520 14.61 0.12 4.60
C ILE A 520 14.43 -0.27 6.08
N LYS A 521 13.92 -1.48 6.35
CA LYS A 521 13.88 -2.06 7.72
C LYS A 521 15.26 -2.11 8.35
N GLN A 522 16.29 -2.51 7.61
CA GLN A 522 17.68 -2.56 8.10
C GLN A 522 18.24 -1.16 8.38
N ARG A 523 18.02 -0.18 7.50
CA ARG A 523 18.41 1.23 7.71
C ARG A 523 17.78 1.78 9.00
N LYS A 524 16.48 1.59 9.19
CA LYS A 524 15.76 2.05 10.39
C LYS A 524 16.17 1.32 11.69
N LEU A 525 16.56 0.04 11.60
CA LEU A 525 17.13 -0.68 12.74
C LEU A 525 18.54 -0.15 13.10
N ALA A 526 19.36 0.19 12.10
CA ALA A 526 20.64 0.85 12.33
C ALA A 526 20.48 2.27 12.92
N GLU A 527 19.48 3.03 12.49
CA GLU A 527 19.12 4.32 13.12
C GLU A 527 18.74 4.17 14.60
N LEU A 528 17.94 3.14 14.96
CA LEU A 528 17.64 2.87 16.37
C LEU A 528 18.89 2.54 17.20
N GLN A 529 19.84 1.80 16.62
CA GLN A 529 21.10 1.44 17.26
C GLN A 529 22.02 2.66 17.40
N ALA A 530 22.09 3.52 16.38
CA ALA A 530 22.84 4.79 16.42
C ALA A 530 22.27 5.79 17.45
N LEU A 531 20.97 5.70 17.75
CA LEU A 531 20.30 6.47 18.82
C LEU A 531 20.56 5.92 20.24
N GLY A 532 21.35 4.85 20.40
CA GLY A 532 21.74 4.32 21.72
C GLY A 532 20.60 3.67 22.52
N ILE A 533 19.51 3.29 21.87
CA ILE A 533 18.33 2.69 22.52
C ILE A 533 18.65 1.28 23.00
N ASP A 534 18.23 0.93 24.22
CA ASP A 534 18.44 -0.39 24.84
C ASP A 534 17.98 -1.54 23.90
N PRO A 535 18.82 -2.57 23.63
CA PRO A 535 18.44 -3.73 22.82
C PRO A 535 17.16 -4.45 23.29
N LYS A 536 16.77 -4.34 24.56
CA LYS A 536 15.46 -4.73 25.12
C LYS A 536 14.29 -4.18 24.29
N TYR A 537 14.38 -2.93 23.86
CA TYR A 537 13.34 -2.24 23.09
C TYR A 537 13.55 -2.32 21.57
N ILE A 538 14.78 -2.56 21.10
CA ILE A 538 15.04 -2.84 19.68
C ILE A 538 14.61 -4.27 19.30
N THR A 539 14.69 -5.24 20.21
CA THR A 539 14.39 -6.67 19.91
C THR A 539 12.97 -6.92 19.37
N PRO A 540 11.89 -6.32 19.90
CA PRO A 540 10.56 -6.39 19.29
C PRO A 540 10.49 -5.81 17.87
N VAL A 541 11.14 -4.66 17.62
CA VAL A 541 11.21 -4.02 16.30
C VAL A 541 11.94 -4.93 15.31
N GLN A 542 13.07 -5.51 15.72
CA GLN A 542 13.85 -6.45 14.91
C GLN A 542 13.07 -7.74 14.62
N ARG A 543 12.24 -8.20 15.56
CA ARG A 543 11.35 -9.36 15.36
C ARG A 543 10.24 -9.07 14.35
N LEU A 544 9.62 -7.88 14.40
CA LEU A 544 8.62 -7.47 13.41
C LEU A 544 9.24 -7.38 12.01
N ALA A 545 10.40 -6.71 11.89
CA ALA A 545 11.13 -6.58 10.63
C ALA A 545 11.44 -7.94 9.97
N LYS A 546 11.89 -8.92 10.77
CA LYS A 546 12.17 -10.31 10.31
C LYS A 546 10.90 -11.17 10.16
N GLY A 547 9.77 -10.78 10.74
CA GLY A 547 8.54 -11.56 10.81
C GLY A 547 7.68 -11.44 9.55
N ALA A 548 7.58 -10.24 8.97
CA ALA A 548 6.72 -9.95 7.82
C ALA A 548 6.98 -10.86 6.61
N GLY A 549 8.22 -11.30 6.39
CA GLY A 549 8.59 -12.18 5.28
C GLY A 549 7.98 -13.59 5.32
N LYS A 550 7.43 -14.05 6.47
CA LYS A 550 6.95 -15.43 6.65
C LYS A 550 5.44 -15.63 6.48
N THR A 551 4.62 -14.60 6.70
CA THR A 551 3.15 -14.73 6.70
C THR A 551 2.54 -14.85 5.31
N SER A 552 3.23 -14.35 4.28
CA SER A 552 2.73 -14.31 2.89
C SER A 552 2.84 -15.62 2.10
N ILE A 553 3.45 -16.67 2.66
CA ILE A 553 3.66 -17.96 1.97
C ILE A 553 2.51 -18.95 2.23
N ALA A 554 1.69 -18.71 3.25
CA ALA A 554 0.64 -19.64 3.71
C ALA A 554 -0.75 -19.41 3.10
N ALA A 555 -0.86 -18.61 2.03
CA ALA A 555 -2.12 -18.00 1.58
C ALA A 555 -2.55 -18.35 0.14
N HIS A 556 -2.19 -19.54 -0.37
CA HIS A 556 -2.82 -20.11 -1.57
C HIS A 556 -2.94 -21.64 -1.45
N PRO A 557 -4.17 -22.20 -1.37
CA PRO A 557 -4.46 -23.58 -1.75
C PRO A 557 -4.64 -23.73 -3.27
#